data_AF-A0A8S8YLN8-F1
#
_entry.id   AF-A0A8S8YLN8-F1
#
_cell.length_a   1.000
_cell.length_b   1.000
_cell.length_c   1.000
_cell.angle_alpha   90.00
_cell.angle_beta   90.00
_cell.angle_gamma   90.00
#
_symmetry.space_group_name_H-M   'P 1'
#
loop_
_entity.id
_entity.type
_entity.pdbx_description
1 polymer ?
#
loop_
_entity_poly.entity_id
_entity_poly.type
_entity_poly.pdbx_seq_one_letter_code
_entity_poly.pdbx_strand_id
1 'polypeptide(L)'
;MRNQWNNTVTNDDLVIVDAYHPLMTNVDTAAFAGVHGGSYVALAGLDTAQVQFDQIPQVCGGRISDPTGTFHTLMRSESFDSQSLLSICNRGAGGMIVTTLDVENPSFSQPFGGTSMPLLSNMLGYHVTPYPTEFGIAGDGFDLTVNGEAPSIDTVTGAYATMYIKSNSELDFSFLTSDSSLADSITADWTLQSTDMNESVTGWEGEIIDFGEISHIRQNSASIPALGSFCVGDSSSSTGCRIGAEWLLTLYLHDDDGHTRITYINLVTDDTLADEFRPNADLQLVEDSVTDEYVSLEGTKTVGGIDWPIYRVRLTDSGDISLSFDSSASSDEDAPEGERGIEMFEYRVFFDYPVDSSNPTLEGHTFQVPNAAGGDMWNYVFKNMTSDGTLENQIRLELIVYDRAGKQSEKARIYFIVVGEDFGDDPPVVDITSPRSTDSQSEDFGFQSMEL
;
A
#
# COMPACT_ATOMS: atom_id res chain seq x y z
N MET A 1 30.35 23.47 -24.10
CA MET A 1 29.04 23.34 -24.78
C MET A 1 29.29 22.74 -26.16
N ARG A 2 28.75 21.55 -26.45
CA ARG A 2 28.75 21.00 -27.81
C ARG A 2 27.33 21.14 -28.35
N ASN A 3 27.19 21.83 -29.47
CA ASN A 3 25.98 21.82 -30.26
C ASN A 3 26.04 20.59 -31.18
N GLN A 4 25.00 19.76 -31.22
CA GLN A 4 24.92 18.71 -32.24
C GLN A 4 24.44 19.34 -33.56
N TRP A 5 25.16 19.07 -34.64
CA TRP A 5 24.88 19.64 -35.95
C TRP A 5 23.56 19.07 -36.48
N ASN A 6 22.62 19.94 -36.87
CA ASN A 6 21.35 19.61 -37.55
C ASN A 6 20.21 19.03 -36.67
N ASN A 7 20.00 19.57 -35.45
CA ASN A 7 18.81 19.26 -34.66
C ASN A 7 17.80 20.42 -34.62
N THR A 8 17.08 20.60 -35.72
CA THR A 8 15.94 21.51 -35.75
C THR A 8 14.79 20.87 -34.97
N VAL A 9 14.33 21.54 -33.92
CA VAL A 9 13.18 21.10 -33.12
C VAL A 9 11.94 21.82 -33.64
N THR A 10 10.94 21.06 -34.07
CA THR A 10 9.61 21.54 -34.46
C THR A 10 8.64 21.49 -33.28
N ASN A 11 7.43 22.03 -33.43
CA ASN A 11 6.40 21.95 -32.40
C ASN A 11 6.08 20.48 -32.03
N ASP A 12 5.99 19.60 -33.02
CA ASP A 12 5.71 18.17 -32.82
C ASP A 12 6.87 17.41 -32.16
N ASP A 13 8.04 18.05 -31.99
CA ASP A 13 9.20 17.48 -31.30
C ASP A 13 9.50 18.25 -29.99
N LEU A 14 8.64 19.19 -29.59
CA LEU A 14 8.82 20.00 -28.39
C LEU A 14 8.19 19.32 -27.19
N VAL A 15 8.99 19.05 -26.17
CA VAL A 15 8.49 18.67 -24.83
C VAL A 15 8.69 19.84 -23.89
N ILE A 16 7.59 20.31 -23.31
CA ILE A 16 7.61 21.27 -22.21
C ILE A 16 7.65 20.47 -20.92
N VAL A 17 8.81 20.47 -20.26
CA VAL A 17 9.07 19.66 -19.07
C VAL A 17 8.42 20.27 -17.84
N ASP A 18 8.38 21.61 -17.77
CA ASP A 18 7.80 22.33 -16.64
C ASP A 18 7.16 23.63 -17.15
N ALA A 19 5.85 23.54 -17.43
CA ALA A 19 5.05 24.67 -17.90
C ALA A 19 4.66 25.63 -16.77
N TYR A 20 4.87 25.23 -15.52
CA TYR A 20 4.38 25.95 -14.33
C TYR A 20 5.46 26.82 -13.68
N HIS A 21 6.73 26.59 -14.05
CA HIS A 21 7.86 27.38 -13.64
C HIS A 21 7.63 28.89 -13.81
N PRO A 22 8.13 29.76 -12.90
CA PRO A 22 7.96 31.22 -13.01
C PRO A 22 8.39 31.83 -14.37
N LEU A 23 9.45 31.30 -14.99
CA LEU A 23 9.86 31.67 -16.36
C LEU A 23 8.79 31.45 -17.44
N MET A 24 7.88 30.50 -17.23
CA MET A 24 6.79 30.14 -18.14
C MET A 24 5.48 30.87 -17.80
N THR A 25 5.48 31.77 -16.81
CA THR A 25 4.30 32.55 -16.42
C THR A 25 3.70 33.30 -17.61
N ASN A 26 2.41 33.10 -17.85
CA ASN A 26 1.66 33.68 -18.98
C ASN A 26 2.20 33.32 -20.38
N VAL A 27 3.00 32.26 -20.50
CA VAL A 27 3.41 31.70 -21.79
C VAL A 27 2.34 30.70 -22.23
N ASP A 28 1.56 31.06 -23.25
CA ASP A 28 0.65 30.12 -23.90
C ASP A 28 1.47 29.07 -24.67
N THR A 29 1.52 27.85 -24.12
CA THR A 29 2.32 26.76 -24.69
C THR A 29 1.82 26.33 -26.07
N ALA A 30 0.53 26.52 -26.38
CA ALA A 30 0.00 26.24 -27.71
C ALA A 30 0.53 27.22 -28.77
N ALA A 31 1.00 28.41 -28.37
CA ALA A 31 1.53 29.41 -29.29
C ALA A 31 2.86 28.97 -29.94
N PHE A 32 3.57 27.99 -29.37
CA PHE A 32 4.79 27.43 -29.96
C PHE A 32 4.56 26.83 -31.35
N ALA A 33 3.34 26.38 -31.66
CA ALA A 33 2.98 25.90 -33.01
C ALA A 33 3.07 26.99 -34.09
N GLY A 34 2.96 28.27 -33.71
CA GLY A 34 2.98 29.42 -34.61
C GLY A 34 4.33 30.12 -34.76
N VAL A 35 5.31 29.82 -33.89
CA VAL A 35 6.59 30.54 -33.88
C VAL A 35 7.35 30.31 -35.18
N HIS A 36 7.99 31.36 -35.69
CA HIS A 36 8.64 31.36 -37.01
C HIS A 36 7.74 30.83 -38.15
N GLY A 37 6.44 31.09 -38.07
CA GLY A 37 5.45 30.61 -39.05
C GLY A 37 5.26 29.08 -39.03
N GLY A 38 5.52 28.43 -37.90
CA GLY A 38 5.41 26.98 -37.72
C GLY A 38 6.60 26.18 -38.25
N SER A 39 7.69 26.84 -38.64
CA SER A 39 8.84 26.17 -39.28
C SER A 39 9.73 25.42 -38.28
N TYR A 40 9.98 26.02 -37.11
CA TYR A 40 10.79 25.45 -36.04
C TYR A 40 10.56 26.24 -34.75
N VAL A 41 10.79 25.59 -33.62
CA VAL A 41 10.89 26.21 -32.28
C VAL A 41 12.34 26.53 -31.96
N ALA A 42 13.28 25.64 -32.30
CA ALA A 42 14.71 25.84 -32.14
C ALA A 42 15.50 25.26 -33.31
N LEU A 43 16.68 25.84 -33.61
CA LEU A 43 17.59 25.32 -34.63
C LEU A 43 18.72 24.44 -34.06
N ALA A 44 18.78 24.34 -32.74
CA ALA A 44 19.80 23.64 -31.99
C ALA A 44 19.29 23.32 -30.59
N GLY A 45 19.89 22.33 -29.95
CA GLY A 45 19.72 22.05 -28.52
C GLY A 45 21.06 21.97 -27.80
N LEU A 46 21.04 22.29 -26.51
CA LEU A 46 22.15 22.08 -25.60
C LEU A 46 22.20 20.61 -25.21
N ASP A 47 23.28 19.91 -25.55
CA ASP A 47 23.49 18.53 -25.12
C ASP A 47 23.80 18.46 -23.60
N THR A 48 22.91 17.83 -22.85
CA THR A 48 22.97 17.64 -21.39
C THR A 48 23.35 16.22 -20.97
N ALA A 49 23.78 15.37 -21.91
CA ALA A 49 24.31 14.03 -21.62
C ALA A 49 25.80 14.05 -21.21
N GLN A 50 26.33 15.23 -20.91
CA GLN A 50 27.75 15.43 -20.60
C GLN A 50 28.06 14.96 -19.17
N VAL A 51 29.22 14.32 -19.00
CA VAL A 51 29.60 13.65 -17.74
C VAL A 51 30.81 14.26 -17.04
N GLN A 52 31.50 15.23 -17.63
CA GLN A 52 32.65 15.87 -16.99
C GLN A 52 32.20 16.95 -15.99
N PHE A 53 32.93 17.12 -14.89
CA PHE A 53 32.60 18.07 -13.81
C PHE A 53 32.56 19.54 -14.25
N ASP A 54 33.22 19.89 -15.35
CA ASP A 54 33.23 21.24 -15.93
C ASP A 54 32.16 21.44 -17.02
N GLN A 55 31.29 20.45 -17.22
CA GLN A 55 30.21 20.46 -18.20
C GLN A 55 28.84 20.53 -17.53
N ILE A 56 27.85 21.09 -18.24
CA ILE A 56 26.45 21.06 -17.81
C ILE A 56 25.90 19.65 -18.06
N PRO A 57 25.21 19.00 -17.08
CA PRO A 57 24.69 19.58 -15.85
C PRO A 57 25.61 19.54 -14.62
N GLN A 58 26.72 18.80 -14.68
CA GLN A 58 27.59 18.53 -13.52
C GLN A 58 28.15 19.80 -12.84
N VAL A 59 28.46 20.83 -13.62
CA VAL A 59 28.94 22.11 -13.11
C VAL A 59 27.91 22.86 -12.25
N CYS A 60 26.62 22.49 -12.38
CA CYS A 60 25.48 22.98 -11.59
C CYS A 60 25.12 22.00 -10.44
N GLY A 61 26.03 21.09 -10.08
CA GLY A 61 25.80 20.08 -9.05
C GLY A 61 24.96 18.87 -9.50
N GLY A 62 24.59 18.80 -10.77
CA GLY A 62 23.70 17.76 -11.32
C GLY A 62 22.33 18.29 -11.73
N ARG A 63 21.43 17.38 -12.12
CA ARG A 63 20.02 17.65 -12.45
C ARG A 63 19.20 17.87 -11.18
N ILE A 64 18.05 18.53 -11.25
CA ILE A 64 17.20 18.77 -10.06
C ILE A 64 16.71 17.49 -9.33
N SER A 65 16.86 16.32 -9.95
CA SER A 65 16.62 14.99 -9.36
C SER A 65 17.81 14.44 -8.57
N ASP A 66 19.00 15.01 -8.72
CA ASP A 66 20.19 14.63 -7.99
C ASP A 66 20.20 15.35 -6.63
N PRO A 67 20.70 14.74 -5.53
CA PRO A 67 20.65 15.33 -4.18
C PRO A 67 21.22 16.74 -4.05
N THR A 68 22.21 17.10 -4.86
CA THR A 68 22.84 18.44 -4.89
C THR A 68 22.58 19.20 -6.18
N GLY A 69 21.69 18.68 -7.04
CA GLY A 69 21.55 19.15 -8.39
C GLY A 69 20.59 20.33 -8.52
N THR A 70 20.98 21.25 -9.39
CA THR A 70 20.29 22.53 -9.60
C THR A 70 20.17 22.89 -11.08
N PHE A 71 20.51 21.96 -11.97
CA PHE A 71 20.25 22.08 -13.38
C PHE A 71 18.84 21.62 -13.71
N HIS A 72 17.99 22.54 -14.14
CA HIS A 72 16.62 22.26 -14.58
C HIS A 72 16.47 22.51 -16.07
N THR A 73 15.84 21.60 -16.79
CA THR A 73 15.45 21.79 -18.19
C THR A 73 13.96 22.06 -18.24
N LEU A 74 13.57 23.21 -18.77
CA LEU A 74 12.17 23.63 -18.92
C LEU A 74 11.56 23.17 -20.24
N MET A 75 12.37 23.13 -21.30
CA MET A 75 11.96 22.70 -22.63
C MET A 75 13.06 21.85 -23.27
N ARG A 76 12.67 20.78 -23.96
CA ARG A 76 13.59 19.87 -24.65
C ARG A 76 13.01 19.29 -25.94
N SER A 77 13.85 18.61 -26.71
CA SER A 77 13.42 17.75 -27.82
C SER A 77 12.83 16.43 -27.29
N GLU A 78 11.78 15.95 -27.95
CA GLU A 78 11.20 14.62 -27.72
C GLU A 78 12.11 13.52 -28.28
N SER A 79 12.53 13.68 -29.55
CA SER A 79 13.40 12.77 -30.27
C SER A 79 14.78 12.63 -29.64
N PHE A 80 15.25 13.68 -28.95
CA PHE A 80 16.53 13.70 -28.25
C PHE A 80 16.36 14.29 -26.84
N ASP A 81 16.06 13.46 -25.86
CA ASP A 81 15.79 13.84 -24.47
C ASP A 81 16.92 14.61 -23.75
N SER A 82 18.18 14.41 -24.15
CA SER A 82 19.33 15.18 -23.65
C SER A 82 19.41 16.60 -24.24
N GLN A 83 18.61 16.85 -25.28
CA GLN A 83 18.31 18.06 -26.03
C GLN A 83 17.68 19.24 -25.29
N SER A 84 18.37 19.97 -24.40
CA SER A 84 17.75 21.11 -23.71
C SER A 84 17.65 22.37 -24.59
N LEU A 85 16.47 22.99 -24.65
CA LEU A 85 16.19 24.24 -25.39
C LEU A 85 16.12 25.47 -24.48
N LEU A 86 15.62 25.27 -23.27
CA LEU A 86 15.63 26.27 -22.20
C LEU A 86 15.93 25.55 -20.89
N SER A 87 16.95 26.02 -20.18
CA SER A 87 17.36 25.47 -18.90
C SER A 87 17.88 26.54 -17.96
N ILE A 88 17.91 26.19 -16.68
CA ILE A 88 18.47 26.98 -15.59
C ILE A 88 19.60 26.16 -14.98
N CYS A 89 20.72 26.81 -14.70
CA CYS A 89 21.86 26.23 -14.01
C CYS A 89 22.22 27.15 -12.86
N ASN A 90 21.92 26.74 -11.62
CA ASN A 90 22.46 27.43 -10.46
C ASN A 90 23.92 27.04 -10.22
N ARG A 91 24.75 28.01 -9.85
CA ARG A 91 26.12 27.78 -9.36
C ARG A 91 26.59 28.91 -8.43
N GLY A 92 26.85 28.56 -7.17
CA GLY A 92 27.41 29.48 -6.20
C GLY A 92 26.35 30.47 -5.71
N ALA A 93 26.63 31.77 -5.80
CA ALA A 93 25.72 32.82 -5.33
C ALA A 93 24.66 33.25 -6.37
N GLY A 94 24.60 32.58 -7.52
CA GLY A 94 23.65 32.87 -8.59
C GLY A 94 23.66 31.77 -9.65
N GLY A 95 23.45 32.09 -10.92
CA GLY A 95 23.53 31.09 -11.98
C GLY A 95 23.37 31.65 -13.38
N MET A 96 22.92 30.80 -14.31
CA MET A 96 22.67 31.16 -15.69
C MET A 96 21.38 30.54 -16.20
N ILE A 97 20.66 31.31 -17.03
CA ILE A 97 19.62 30.79 -17.91
C ILE A 97 20.30 30.46 -19.23
N VAL A 98 20.10 29.26 -19.75
CA VAL A 98 20.66 28.79 -21.02
C VAL A 98 19.53 28.54 -21.98
N THR A 99 19.57 29.15 -23.16
CA THR A 99 18.58 28.89 -24.20
C THR A 99 19.19 28.84 -25.59
N THR A 100 18.59 28.00 -26.44
CA THR A 100 18.83 27.96 -27.89
C THR A 100 17.66 28.52 -28.68
N LEU A 101 16.62 29.01 -27.98
CA LEU A 101 15.44 29.64 -28.55
C LEU A 101 15.77 31.08 -28.98
N ASP A 102 15.25 31.50 -30.13
CA ASP A 102 15.39 32.88 -30.62
C ASP A 102 14.36 33.79 -29.92
N VAL A 103 14.48 33.93 -28.59
CA VAL A 103 13.51 34.66 -27.75
C VAL A 103 13.44 36.15 -28.04
N GLU A 104 14.43 36.72 -28.72
CA GLU A 104 14.40 38.12 -29.17
C GLU A 104 13.52 38.30 -30.43
N ASN A 105 13.18 37.21 -31.11
CA ASN A 105 12.34 37.26 -32.29
C ASN A 105 10.90 37.63 -31.91
N PRO A 106 10.28 38.63 -32.59
CA PRO A 106 8.88 38.97 -32.35
C PRO A 106 7.89 37.84 -32.65
N SER A 107 8.28 36.82 -33.43
CA SER A 107 7.46 35.62 -33.61
C SER A 107 7.55 34.65 -32.43
N PHE A 108 8.52 34.81 -31.53
CA PHE A 108 8.80 33.89 -30.42
C PHE A 108 8.47 34.49 -29.06
N SER A 109 8.77 35.78 -28.83
CA SER A 109 8.38 36.47 -27.60
C SER A 109 7.76 37.80 -27.92
N GLN A 110 6.72 38.13 -27.16
CA GLN A 110 6.17 39.48 -27.15
C GLN A 110 7.14 40.45 -26.46
N PRO A 111 7.06 41.75 -26.80
CA PRO A 111 7.74 42.81 -26.07
C PRO A 111 7.34 42.84 -24.59
N PHE A 112 8.15 43.53 -23.78
CA PHE A 112 7.88 43.76 -22.36
C PHE A 112 6.45 44.25 -22.10
N GLY A 113 5.72 43.54 -21.23
CA GLY A 113 4.32 43.80 -20.91
C GLY A 113 3.30 43.10 -21.81
N GLY A 114 3.73 42.28 -22.78
CA GLY A 114 2.86 41.34 -23.49
C GLY A 114 2.25 40.30 -22.55
N THR A 115 1.07 39.79 -22.89
CA THR A 115 0.27 38.94 -21.99
C THR A 115 0.08 37.51 -22.47
N SER A 116 0.53 37.15 -23.69
CA SER A 116 0.30 35.79 -24.23
C SER A 116 1.58 34.99 -24.46
N MET A 117 2.73 35.65 -24.66
CA MET A 117 4.01 34.94 -24.82
C MET A 117 5.20 35.83 -24.36
N PRO A 118 5.29 36.20 -23.08
CA PRO A 118 6.29 37.15 -22.58
C PRO A 118 7.64 36.52 -22.22
N LEU A 119 8.07 35.45 -22.89
CA LEU A 119 9.22 34.63 -22.46
C LEU A 119 10.52 35.44 -22.29
N LEU A 120 10.86 36.32 -23.24
CA LEU A 120 12.03 37.20 -23.11
C LEU A 120 11.94 38.09 -21.86
N SER A 121 10.75 38.61 -21.58
CA SER A 121 10.53 39.49 -20.43
C SER A 121 10.66 38.72 -19.11
N ASN A 122 10.11 37.51 -19.07
CA ASN A 122 10.27 36.60 -17.93
C ASN A 122 11.75 36.26 -17.71
N MET A 123 12.49 35.93 -18.78
CA MET A 123 13.93 35.64 -18.71
C MET A 123 14.76 36.81 -18.20
N LEU A 124 14.43 38.05 -18.60
CA LEU A 124 15.13 39.25 -18.14
C LEU A 124 14.77 39.63 -16.68
N GLY A 125 13.57 39.27 -16.23
CA GLY A 125 13.09 39.54 -14.87
C GLY A 125 13.47 38.45 -13.85
N TYR A 126 13.81 37.25 -14.31
CA TYR A 126 14.11 36.12 -13.44
C TYR A 126 15.55 36.18 -12.90
N HIS A 127 15.69 35.97 -11.60
CA HIS A 127 16.97 35.97 -10.91
C HIS A 127 17.29 34.54 -10.47
N VAL A 128 18.34 33.95 -11.03
CA VAL A 128 18.83 32.65 -10.55
C VAL A 128 19.51 32.87 -9.20
N THR A 129 18.88 32.46 -8.12
CA THR A 129 19.40 32.51 -6.73
C THR A 129 19.79 31.11 -6.26
N PRO A 130 20.65 30.96 -5.23
CA PRO A 130 21.06 29.66 -4.69
C PRO A 130 19.89 28.88 -4.10
N TYR A 131 19.82 27.58 -4.38
CA TYR A 131 18.82 26.68 -3.80
C TYR A 131 18.88 26.70 -2.25
N PRO A 132 17.74 26.79 -1.56
CA PRO A 132 17.67 26.58 -0.12
C PRO A 132 18.23 25.20 0.24
N THR A 133 19.01 25.12 1.32
CA THR A 133 19.65 23.86 1.74
C THR A 133 18.62 22.77 2.07
N GLU A 134 17.46 23.16 2.59
CA GLU A 134 16.39 22.24 2.99
C GLU A 134 15.42 21.90 1.84
N PHE A 135 15.55 22.53 0.67
CA PHE A 135 14.74 22.21 -0.50
C PHE A 135 15.36 21.07 -1.32
N GLY A 136 15.41 19.90 -0.69
CA GLY A 136 16.01 18.68 -1.21
C GLY A 136 15.13 17.93 -2.23
N ILE A 137 15.41 16.65 -2.45
CA ILE A 137 14.70 15.79 -3.41
C ILE A 137 13.59 14.97 -2.72
N ALA A 138 12.79 14.22 -3.49
CA ALA A 138 11.78 13.33 -2.91
C ALA A 138 12.43 12.28 -2.00
N GLY A 139 11.89 12.11 -0.78
CA GLY A 139 12.45 11.23 0.25
C GLY A 139 13.68 11.78 0.98
N ASP A 140 14.22 12.93 0.55
CA ASP A 140 15.35 13.63 1.18
C ASP A 140 15.19 15.14 1.01
N GLY A 141 14.23 15.71 1.73
CA GLY A 141 13.92 17.15 1.75
C GLY A 141 12.42 17.45 1.67
N PHE A 142 11.70 16.71 0.84
CA PHE A 142 10.24 16.73 0.77
C PHE A 142 9.68 15.34 0.45
N ASP A 143 8.40 15.15 0.72
CA ASP A 143 7.67 13.95 0.30
C ASP A 143 6.31 14.30 -0.29
N LEU A 144 5.93 13.63 -1.37
CA LEU A 144 4.53 13.58 -1.83
C LEU A 144 3.73 12.75 -0.82
N THR A 145 2.51 13.18 -0.53
CA THR A 145 1.59 12.43 0.33
C THR A 145 0.29 12.13 -0.37
N VAL A 146 -0.22 10.91 -0.18
CA VAL A 146 -1.56 10.45 -0.56
C VAL A 146 -2.30 10.12 0.73
N ASN A 147 -3.46 10.73 0.95
CA ASN A 147 -4.24 10.61 2.18
C ASN A 147 -3.43 10.93 3.46
N GLY A 148 -2.48 11.87 3.33
CA GLY A 148 -1.60 12.30 4.42
C GLY A 148 -0.38 11.42 4.69
N GLU A 149 -0.25 10.28 4.00
CA GLU A 149 0.87 9.34 4.15
C GLU A 149 1.81 9.40 2.94
N ALA A 150 3.12 9.28 3.18
CA ALA A 150 4.11 9.26 2.12
C ALA A 150 4.20 7.85 1.48
N PRO A 151 3.99 7.71 0.16
CA PRO A 151 4.14 6.42 -0.50
C PRO A 151 5.58 5.91 -0.46
N SER A 152 5.78 4.61 -0.64
CA SER A 152 7.12 4.04 -0.68
C SER A 152 7.89 4.49 -1.92
N ILE A 153 9.16 4.86 -1.74
CA ILE A 153 10.07 5.17 -2.85
C ILE A 153 10.73 3.90 -3.38
N ASP A 154 10.73 3.72 -4.69
CA ASP A 154 11.54 2.72 -5.36
C ASP A 154 12.99 3.18 -5.39
N THR A 155 13.82 2.55 -4.55
CA THR A 155 15.24 2.85 -4.42
C THR A 155 16.06 2.70 -5.71
N VAL A 156 15.54 1.99 -6.73
CA VAL A 156 16.22 1.80 -8.01
C VAL A 156 15.99 3.00 -8.93
N THR A 157 14.76 3.50 -9.01
CA THR A 157 14.37 4.60 -9.90
C THR A 157 14.48 5.97 -9.23
N GLY A 158 14.43 6.03 -7.90
CA GLY A 158 14.38 7.28 -7.13
C GLY A 158 13.02 7.98 -7.18
N ALA A 159 12.01 7.34 -7.77
CA ALA A 159 10.63 7.81 -7.82
C ALA A 159 9.74 6.99 -6.87
N TYR A 160 8.50 7.45 -6.64
CA TYR A 160 7.54 6.67 -5.85
C TYR A 160 7.13 5.40 -6.60
N ALA A 161 7.04 4.29 -5.87
CA ALA A 161 6.57 3.03 -6.41
C ALA A 161 5.10 3.15 -6.84
N THR A 162 4.68 2.31 -7.77
CA THR A 162 3.26 2.21 -8.16
C THR A 162 2.40 1.98 -6.92
N MET A 163 1.36 2.80 -6.78
CA MET A 163 0.38 2.70 -5.71
C MET A 163 -0.93 2.15 -6.27
N TYR A 164 -1.38 1.03 -5.71
CA TYR A 164 -2.69 0.50 -6.01
C TYR A 164 -3.76 1.26 -5.23
N ILE A 165 -4.81 1.68 -5.92
CA ILE A 165 -5.93 2.44 -5.35
C ILE A 165 -7.25 1.72 -5.64
N LYS A 166 -8.29 1.95 -4.84
CA LYS A 166 -9.63 1.41 -5.14
C LYS A 166 -10.18 2.09 -6.41
N SER A 167 -10.96 1.36 -7.19
CA SER A 167 -11.52 1.76 -8.49
C SER A 167 -12.50 2.94 -8.43
N ASN A 168 -13.01 3.30 -7.26
CA ASN A 168 -13.88 4.44 -7.01
C ASN A 168 -13.39 5.26 -5.80
N SER A 169 -12.08 5.49 -5.72
CA SER A 169 -11.46 6.18 -4.59
C SER A 169 -11.51 7.70 -4.75
N GLU A 170 -11.71 8.38 -3.62
CA GLU A 170 -11.43 9.80 -3.45
C GLU A 170 -10.11 9.90 -2.68
N LEU A 171 -9.14 10.61 -3.23
CA LEU A 171 -7.79 10.71 -2.67
C LEU A 171 -7.40 12.17 -2.45
N ASP A 172 -6.70 12.39 -1.33
CA ASP A 172 -6.15 13.68 -0.96
C ASP A 172 -4.65 13.70 -1.30
N PHE A 173 -4.21 14.59 -2.19
CA PHE A 173 -2.82 14.79 -2.53
C PHE A 173 -2.27 16.06 -1.88
N SER A 174 -1.10 15.92 -1.26
CA SER A 174 -0.35 17.06 -0.73
C SER A 174 1.13 16.73 -0.71
N PHE A 175 1.92 17.57 -0.07
CA PHE A 175 3.34 17.32 0.16
C PHE A 175 3.75 17.73 1.56
N LEU A 176 4.77 17.05 2.08
CA LEU A 176 5.46 17.39 3.31
C LEU A 176 6.84 17.93 2.98
N THR A 177 7.34 18.82 3.82
CA THR A 177 8.70 19.36 3.72
C THR A 177 9.43 19.09 5.02
N SER A 178 10.72 18.80 4.92
CA SER A 178 11.61 18.62 6.08
C SER A 178 11.73 19.90 6.92
N ASP A 179 11.62 21.06 6.27
CA ASP A 179 11.51 22.37 6.91
C ASP A 179 10.11 22.96 6.72
N SER A 180 9.29 22.82 7.76
CA SER A 180 7.92 23.36 7.79
C SER A 180 7.80 24.86 7.51
N SER A 181 8.89 25.64 7.63
CA SER A 181 8.86 27.07 7.31
C SER A 181 8.79 27.34 5.80
N LEU A 182 9.14 26.35 4.96
CA LEU A 182 9.05 26.45 3.51
C LEU A 182 7.65 26.13 2.96
N ALA A 183 6.82 25.41 3.72
CA ALA A 183 5.54 24.87 3.25
C ALA A 183 4.57 25.96 2.75
N ASP A 184 4.60 27.14 3.35
CA ASP A 184 3.73 28.27 2.96
C ASP A 184 4.30 29.11 1.80
N SER A 185 5.58 28.92 1.45
CA SER A 185 6.26 29.59 0.32
C SER A 185 6.40 28.70 -0.91
N ILE A 186 5.99 27.44 -0.83
CA ILE A 186 6.04 26.50 -1.93
C ILE A 186 4.66 26.43 -2.59
N THR A 187 4.63 26.71 -3.89
CA THR A 187 3.49 26.42 -4.75
C THR A 187 3.65 25.00 -5.30
N ALA A 188 2.56 24.22 -5.26
CA ALA A 188 2.50 22.90 -5.86
C ALA A 188 1.56 22.92 -7.07
N ASP A 189 2.06 22.48 -8.21
CA ASP A 189 1.26 22.22 -9.40
C ASP A 189 1.19 20.70 -9.62
N TRP A 190 -0.02 20.19 -9.79
CA TRP A 190 -0.30 18.76 -9.89
C TRP A 190 -0.87 18.44 -11.26
N THR A 191 -0.38 17.37 -11.88
CA THR A 191 -0.89 16.92 -13.19
C THR A 191 -1.26 15.46 -13.19
N LEU A 192 -2.38 15.14 -13.85
CA LEU A 192 -2.81 13.78 -14.16
C LEU A 192 -2.74 13.55 -15.67
N GLN A 193 -2.24 12.37 -16.06
CA GLN A 193 -2.14 11.90 -17.43
C GLN A 193 -2.45 10.40 -17.50
N SER A 194 -3.00 9.94 -18.62
CA SER A 194 -3.08 8.51 -18.91
C SER A 194 -1.68 7.95 -19.23
N THR A 195 -1.37 6.76 -18.73
CA THR A 195 -0.10 6.06 -19.03
C THR A 195 -0.19 5.19 -20.29
N ASP A 196 -1.40 4.89 -20.79
CA ASP A 196 -1.63 4.01 -21.94
C ASP A 196 -2.23 4.79 -23.12
N MET A 197 -1.58 4.68 -24.28
CA MET A 197 -2.00 5.32 -25.53
C MET A 197 -3.35 4.88 -26.06
N ASN A 198 -3.90 3.77 -25.56
CA ASN A 198 -5.20 3.24 -25.99
C ASN A 198 -6.29 3.49 -24.96
N GLU A 199 -5.97 4.08 -23.81
CA GLU A 199 -6.90 4.25 -22.72
C GLU A 199 -7.01 5.72 -22.31
N SER A 200 -8.24 6.14 -22.04
CA SER A 200 -8.54 7.42 -21.41
C SER A 200 -8.78 7.21 -19.92
N VAL A 201 -8.52 8.25 -19.14
CA VAL A 201 -8.78 8.25 -17.69
C VAL A 201 -9.52 9.52 -17.28
N THR A 202 -9.82 9.69 -15.99
CA THR A 202 -10.45 10.92 -15.47
C THR A 202 -9.42 11.93 -14.98
N GLY A 203 -9.68 13.22 -15.20
CA GLY A 203 -8.93 14.33 -14.62
C GLY A 203 -9.48 14.79 -13.27
N TRP A 204 -8.94 15.90 -12.75
CA TRP A 204 -9.27 16.45 -11.43
C TRP A 204 -10.74 16.81 -11.25
N GLU A 205 -11.42 17.25 -12.31
CA GLU A 205 -12.83 17.68 -12.29
C GLU A 205 -13.76 16.59 -12.86
N GLY A 206 -13.25 15.36 -13.02
CA GLY A 206 -13.98 14.23 -13.60
C GLY A 206 -14.14 14.28 -15.13
N GLU A 207 -13.46 15.22 -15.79
CA GLU A 207 -13.35 15.24 -17.25
C GLU A 207 -12.58 14.02 -17.77
N ILE A 208 -12.88 13.59 -18.99
CA ILE A 208 -12.11 12.53 -19.65
C ILE A 208 -10.83 13.15 -20.19
N ILE A 209 -9.69 12.55 -19.87
CA ILE A 209 -8.38 12.88 -20.42
C ILE A 209 -7.86 11.72 -21.28
N ASP A 210 -7.57 12.01 -22.53
CA ASP A 210 -6.96 11.06 -23.45
C ASP A 210 -5.43 11.00 -23.24
N PHE A 211 -4.78 9.98 -23.80
CA PHE A 211 -3.32 9.90 -23.76
C PHE A 211 -2.65 11.13 -24.41
N GLY A 212 -1.68 11.71 -23.70
CA GLY A 212 -1.00 12.94 -24.09
C GLY A 212 -1.74 14.22 -23.68
N GLU A 213 -2.97 14.12 -23.18
CA GLU A 213 -3.66 15.24 -22.53
C GLU A 213 -3.30 15.32 -21.05
N ILE A 214 -3.36 16.53 -20.50
CA ILE A 214 -2.97 16.83 -19.12
C ILE A 214 -4.14 17.48 -18.41
N SER A 215 -4.61 16.88 -17.33
CA SER A 215 -5.45 17.57 -16.33
C SER A 215 -4.56 18.20 -15.28
N HIS A 216 -4.79 19.46 -14.94
CA HIS A 216 -3.94 20.25 -14.03
C HIS A 216 -4.75 20.91 -12.93
N ILE A 217 -4.20 20.91 -11.71
CA ILE A 217 -4.69 21.71 -10.60
C ILE A 217 -3.51 22.35 -9.85
N ARG A 218 -3.73 23.56 -9.34
CA ARG A 218 -2.75 24.29 -8.52
C ARG A 218 -3.14 24.28 -7.05
N GLN A 219 -2.20 23.89 -6.21
CA GLN A 219 -2.27 23.96 -4.76
C GLN A 219 -1.38 25.11 -4.26
N ASN A 220 -2.00 26.17 -3.74
CA ASN A 220 -1.28 27.35 -3.24
C ASN A 220 -0.78 27.21 -1.78
N SER A 221 -1.17 26.15 -1.07
CA SER A 221 -0.71 25.87 0.30
C SER A 221 -0.81 24.38 0.59
N ALA A 222 0.24 23.82 1.19
CA ALA A 222 0.27 22.43 1.63
C ALA A 222 -0.84 22.07 2.65
N SER A 223 -1.40 23.07 3.34
CA SER A 223 -2.48 22.90 4.33
C SER A 223 -3.85 22.59 3.71
N ILE A 224 -4.01 22.79 2.40
CA ILE A 224 -5.23 22.49 1.65
C ILE A 224 -4.85 21.48 0.58
N PRO A 225 -5.11 20.18 0.78
CA PRO A 225 -4.81 19.15 -0.21
C PRO A 225 -5.53 19.37 -1.54
N ALA A 226 -4.92 18.89 -2.63
CA ALA A 226 -5.59 18.71 -3.91
C ALA A 226 -6.44 17.42 -3.85
N LEU A 227 -7.74 17.53 -4.11
CA LEU A 227 -8.67 16.41 -4.05
C LEU A 227 -8.85 15.83 -5.45
N GLY A 228 -8.78 14.51 -5.59
CA GLY A 228 -9.00 13.80 -6.86
C GLY A 228 -9.94 12.62 -6.71
N SER A 229 -10.82 12.45 -7.70
CA SER A 229 -11.74 11.31 -7.83
C SER A 229 -11.26 10.37 -8.93
N PHE A 230 -11.03 9.11 -8.59
CA PHE A 230 -10.46 8.10 -9.49
C PHE A 230 -11.51 7.05 -9.81
N CYS A 231 -12.23 7.28 -10.91
CA CYS A 231 -13.21 6.33 -11.43
C CYS A 231 -13.33 6.49 -12.95
N VAL A 232 -12.82 5.52 -13.70
CA VAL A 232 -13.14 5.40 -15.14
C VAL A 232 -14.40 4.54 -15.26
N GLY A 233 -15.49 5.10 -15.78
CA GLY A 233 -16.79 4.40 -15.79
C GLY A 233 -16.75 3.05 -16.52
N ASP A 234 -17.21 2.00 -15.85
CA ASP A 234 -17.35 0.65 -16.39
C ASP A 234 -18.61 -0.02 -15.84
N SER A 235 -19.61 -0.17 -16.72
CA SER A 235 -20.89 -0.80 -16.37
C SER A 235 -20.81 -2.31 -16.08
N SER A 236 -19.68 -2.94 -16.37
CA SER A 236 -19.44 -4.36 -16.09
C SER A 236 -18.79 -4.60 -14.73
N SER A 237 -18.27 -3.54 -14.10
CA SER A 237 -17.70 -3.57 -12.76
C SER A 237 -18.79 -3.44 -11.68
N SER A 238 -18.59 -4.10 -10.53
CA SER A 238 -19.48 -3.99 -9.37
C SER A 238 -19.47 -2.58 -8.76
N THR A 239 -18.35 -1.87 -8.83
CA THR A 239 -18.20 -0.49 -8.34
C THR A 239 -18.71 0.54 -9.35
N GLY A 240 -19.04 0.12 -10.58
CA GLY A 240 -19.30 1.02 -11.70
C GLY A 240 -18.05 1.68 -12.28
N CYS A 241 -16.87 1.32 -11.77
CA CYS A 241 -15.58 1.87 -12.17
C CYS A 241 -14.60 0.76 -12.57
N ARG A 242 -13.75 1.07 -13.54
CA ARG A 242 -12.82 0.12 -14.15
C ARG A 242 -11.66 -0.24 -13.22
N ILE A 243 -11.35 -1.53 -13.15
CA ILE A 243 -10.11 -2.05 -12.57
C ILE A 243 -9.01 -2.04 -13.66
N GLY A 244 -7.79 -1.65 -13.29
CA GLY A 244 -6.63 -1.54 -14.17
C GLY A 244 -6.54 -0.22 -14.93
N ALA A 245 -7.28 0.81 -14.51
CA ALA A 245 -7.04 2.16 -15.02
C ALA A 245 -5.76 2.73 -14.38
N GLU A 246 -4.96 3.46 -15.16
CA GLU A 246 -3.64 3.93 -14.74
C GLU A 246 -3.48 5.44 -14.95
N TRP A 247 -3.00 6.14 -13.92
CA TRP A 247 -2.69 7.57 -13.96
C TRP A 247 -1.24 7.82 -13.60
N LEU A 248 -0.55 8.64 -14.40
CA LEU A 248 0.69 9.28 -13.97
C LEU A 248 0.37 10.59 -13.26
N LEU A 249 0.52 10.61 -11.93
CA LEU A 249 0.45 11.82 -11.14
C LEU A 249 1.85 12.43 -11.03
N THR A 250 2.02 13.66 -11.50
CA THR A 250 3.27 14.42 -11.36
C THR A 250 3.07 15.64 -10.47
N LEU A 251 3.98 15.83 -9.53
CA LEU A 251 4.06 16.97 -8.63
C LEU A 251 5.21 17.88 -9.05
N TYR A 252 4.91 19.14 -9.29
CA TYR A 252 5.87 20.22 -9.50
C TYR A 252 5.85 21.14 -8.29
N LEU A 253 6.98 21.28 -7.61
CA LEU A 253 7.15 22.21 -6.50
C LEU A 253 8.02 23.39 -6.94
N HIS A 254 7.52 24.60 -6.69
CA HIS A 254 8.25 25.84 -6.90
C HIS A 254 8.22 26.71 -5.65
N ASP A 255 9.37 27.20 -5.19
CA ASP A 255 9.39 28.27 -4.19
C ASP A 255 9.24 29.66 -4.84
N ASP A 256 9.19 30.71 -4.02
CA ASP A 256 9.05 32.10 -4.46
C ASP A 256 10.16 32.58 -5.43
N ASP A 257 11.36 31.99 -5.32
CA ASP A 257 12.51 32.27 -6.18
C ASP A 257 12.50 31.41 -7.47
N GLY A 258 11.56 30.48 -7.59
CA GLY A 258 11.41 29.57 -8.73
C GLY A 258 12.38 28.39 -8.72
N HIS A 259 12.98 28.06 -7.58
CA HIS A 259 13.65 26.77 -7.45
C HIS A 259 12.65 25.64 -7.70
N THR A 260 13.08 24.57 -8.36
CA THR A 260 12.16 23.49 -8.75
C THR A 260 12.56 22.15 -8.17
N ARG A 261 11.55 21.39 -7.73
CA ARG A 261 11.60 19.94 -7.55
C ARG A 261 10.40 19.28 -8.22
N ILE A 262 10.65 18.13 -8.85
CA ILE A 262 9.61 17.37 -9.56
C ILE A 262 9.70 15.93 -9.11
N THR A 263 8.56 15.32 -8.83
CA THR A 263 8.43 13.89 -8.55
C THR A 263 7.13 13.36 -9.16
N TYR A 264 6.98 12.05 -9.22
CA TYR A 264 5.79 11.41 -9.76
C TYR A 264 5.50 10.09 -9.06
N ILE A 265 4.25 9.66 -9.18
CA ILE A 265 3.75 8.35 -8.75
C ILE A 265 2.79 7.80 -9.81
N ASN A 266 2.85 6.49 -10.05
CA ASN A 266 1.86 5.80 -10.87
C ASN A 266 0.73 5.28 -9.97
N LEU A 267 -0.51 5.64 -10.28
CA LEU A 267 -1.70 5.18 -9.57
C LEU A 267 -2.43 4.16 -10.45
N VAL A 268 -2.74 2.99 -9.90
CA VAL A 268 -3.41 1.91 -10.65
C VAL A 268 -4.62 1.43 -9.88
N THR A 269 -5.79 1.36 -10.52
CA THR A 269 -6.97 0.82 -9.84
C THR A 269 -6.86 -0.70 -9.72
N ASP A 270 -6.81 -1.20 -8.49
CA ASP A 270 -6.86 -2.62 -8.19
C ASP A 270 -7.51 -2.81 -6.83
N ASP A 271 -8.80 -3.18 -6.83
CA ASP A 271 -9.58 -3.30 -5.60
C ASP A 271 -9.07 -4.42 -4.68
N THR A 272 -8.24 -5.33 -5.18
CA THR A 272 -7.64 -6.41 -4.41
C THR A 272 -6.31 -6.01 -3.80
N LEU A 273 -5.45 -5.33 -4.56
CA LEU A 273 -4.11 -4.92 -4.10
C LEU A 273 -4.09 -3.56 -3.38
N ALA A 274 -5.09 -2.72 -3.61
CA ALA A 274 -5.31 -1.49 -2.86
C ALA A 274 -5.88 -1.82 -1.47
N ASP A 275 -5.02 -2.42 -0.65
CA ASP A 275 -5.32 -2.91 0.68
C ASP A 275 -4.53 -2.04 1.68
N GLU A 276 -5.25 -1.38 2.59
CA GLU A 276 -4.76 -0.54 3.67
C GLU A 276 -4.74 -1.31 5.00
N PHE A 277 -5.70 -2.18 5.26
CA PHE A 277 -5.87 -2.83 6.56
C PHE A 277 -5.16 -4.18 6.65
N ARG A 278 -5.24 -4.83 7.81
CA ARG A 278 -4.82 -6.23 7.94
C ARG A 278 -6.09 -7.02 8.26
N PRO A 279 -6.22 -8.26 7.75
CA PRO A 279 -7.40 -9.05 8.00
C PRO A 279 -7.50 -9.41 9.48
N ASN A 280 -8.72 -9.62 9.93
CA ASN A 280 -9.04 -10.10 11.26
C ASN A 280 -9.33 -11.61 11.23
N ALA A 281 -8.60 -12.37 12.04
CA ALA A 281 -8.89 -13.79 12.25
C ALA A 281 -9.93 -13.95 13.37
N ASP A 282 -11.04 -14.62 13.06
CA ASP A 282 -12.01 -15.12 14.03
C ASP A 282 -11.94 -16.65 14.04
N LEU A 283 -11.91 -17.24 15.24
CA LEU A 283 -11.81 -18.68 15.42
C LEU A 283 -12.73 -19.11 16.56
N GLN A 284 -13.68 -19.99 16.24
CA GLN A 284 -14.65 -20.51 17.18
C GLN A 284 -14.69 -22.04 17.14
N LEU A 285 -14.94 -22.65 18.29
CA LEU A 285 -15.28 -24.07 18.35
C LEU A 285 -16.74 -24.24 17.93
N VAL A 286 -17.00 -25.16 17.02
CA VAL A 286 -18.36 -25.50 16.59
C VAL A 286 -19.07 -26.28 17.70
N GLU A 287 -20.24 -25.81 18.12
CA GLU A 287 -21.14 -26.58 18.98
C GLU A 287 -21.74 -27.75 18.18
N ASP A 288 -21.58 -28.96 18.70
CA ASP A 288 -22.09 -30.18 18.08
C ASP A 288 -22.61 -31.11 19.18
N SER A 289 -23.91 -31.39 19.12
CA SER A 289 -24.61 -32.27 20.06
C SER A 289 -23.96 -33.66 20.27
N VAL A 290 -23.12 -34.12 19.32
CA VAL A 290 -22.36 -35.36 19.44
C VAL A 290 -21.09 -35.20 20.28
N THR A 291 -20.45 -34.04 20.22
CA THR A 291 -19.19 -33.77 20.93
C THR A 291 -19.35 -32.92 22.19
N ASP A 292 -20.46 -32.22 22.34
CA ASP A 292 -20.71 -31.27 23.43
C ASP A 292 -20.64 -31.92 24.82
N GLU A 293 -21.02 -33.19 24.96
CA GLU A 293 -20.90 -33.91 26.24
C GLU A 293 -19.43 -34.16 26.65
N TYR A 294 -18.51 -34.11 25.70
CA TYR A 294 -17.07 -34.33 25.91
C TYR A 294 -16.28 -33.03 26.05
N VAL A 295 -16.88 -31.87 25.76
CA VAL A 295 -16.17 -30.59 25.76
C VAL A 295 -16.79 -29.64 26.78
N SER A 296 -15.97 -29.13 27.68
CA SER A 296 -16.41 -28.16 28.69
C SER A 296 -15.49 -26.95 28.72
N LEU A 297 -16.07 -25.75 28.83
CA LEU A 297 -15.29 -24.53 29.02
C LEU A 297 -14.73 -24.52 30.45
N GLU A 298 -13.41 -24.53 30.58
CA GLU A 298 -12.72 -24.55 31.86
C GLU A 298 -12.37 -23.15 32.36
N GLY A 299 -12.06 -22.24 31.43
CA GLY A 299 -11.70 -20.87 31.77
C GLY A 299 -11.11 -20.12 30.60
N THR A 300 -10.31 -19.11 30.91
CA THR A 300 -9.62 -18.29 29.91
C THR A 300 -8.13 -18.14 30.22
N LYS A 301 -7.36 -17.87 29.18
CA LYS A 301 -5.93 -17.56 29.24
C LYS A 301 -5.65 -16.22 28.60
N THR A 302 -5.16 -15.27 29.40
CA THR A 302 -4.75 -13.95 28.89
C THR A 302 -3.40 -14.05 28.19
N VAL A 303 -3.35 -13.70 26.90
CA VAL A 303 -2.10 -13.57 26.14
C VAL A 303 -2.14 -12.25 25.38
N GLY A 304 -1.16 -11.37 25.62
CA GLY A 304 -1.12 -10.04 25.00
C GLY A 304 -2.27 -9.13 25.41
N GLY A 305 -2.89 -9.37 26.59
CA GLY A 305 -4.04 -8.61 27.07
C GLY A 305 -5.40 -9.06 26.50
N ILE A 306 -5.41 -10.11 25.68
CA ILE A 306 -6.64 -10.73 25.14
C ILE A 306 -6.86 -12.07 25.83
N ASP A 307 -8.09 -12.31 26.28
CA ASP A 307 -8.51 -13.56 26.92
C ASP A 307 -8.95 -14.58 25.86
N TRP A 308 -8.32 -15.76 25.89
CA TRP A 308 -8.59 -16.86 24.98
C TRP A 308 -9.22 -18.03 25.74
N PRO A 309 -10.24 -18.72 25.19
CA PRO A 309 -10.90 -19.82 25.89
C PRO A 309 -9.98 -21.03 26.07
N ILE A 310 -10.14 -21.71 27.22
CA ILE A 310 -9.55 -23.01 27.51
C ILE A 310 -10.69 -24.02 27.62
N TYR A 311 -10.65 -25.05 26.79
CA TYR A 311 -11.60 -26.16 26.84
C TYR A 311 -10.94 -27.41 27.42
N ARG A 312 -11.66 -28.08 28.31
CA ARG A 312 -11.35 -29.45 28.73
C ARG A 312 -12.11 -30.42 27.85
N VAL A 313 -11.38 -31.35 27.24
CA VAL A 313 -11.88 -32.28 26.23
C VAL A 313 -11.65 -33.71 26.71
N ARG A 314 -12.72 -34.47 26.85
CA ARG A 314 -12.69 -35.90 27.18
C ARG A 314 -12.62 -36.72 25.90
N LEU A 315 -11.70 -37.70 25.84
CA LEU A 315 -11.66 -38.63 24.71
C LEU A 315 -12.90 -39.55 24.73
N THR A 316 -13.36 -39.97 23.56
CA THR A 316 -14.44 -40.96 23.45
C THR A 316 -13.89 -42.38 23.69
N ASP A 317 -14.77 -43.38 23.78
CA ASP A 317 -14.43 -44.81 23.94
C ASP A 317 -13.48 -45.36 22.83
N SER A 318 -13.33 -44.66 21.70
CA SER A 318 -12.34 -45.02 20.66
C SER A 318 -10.92 -44.52 20.95
N GLY A 319 -10.73 -43.73 22.01
CA GLY A 319 -9.46 -43.09 22.37
C GLY A 319 -9.12 -41.87 21.50
N ASP A 320 -10.09 -41.32 20.77
CA ASP A 320 -9.94 -40.08 20.01
C ASP A 320 -11.23 -39.23 20.03
N ILE A 321 -11.09 -37.97 19.64
CA ILE A 321 -12.22 -37.06 19.43
C ILE A 321 -11.91 -36.09 18.30
N SER A 322 -12.86 -35.90 17.38
CA SER A 322 -12.77 -34.93 16.29
C SER A 322 -13.57 -33.69 16.65
N LEU A 323 -12.92 -32.54 16.71
CA LEU A 323 -13.57 -31.25 16.93
C LEU A 323 -13.56 -30.42 15.64
N SER A 324 -14.61 -29.65 15.43
CA SER A 324 -14.79 -28.78 14.27
C SER A 324 -14.64 -27.32 14.70
N PHE A 325 -14.06 -26.51 13.82
CA PHE A 325 -13.76 -25.10 14.04
C PHE A 325 -14.37 -24.26 12.93
N ASP A 326 -15.03 -23.18 13.32
CA ASP A 326 -15.63 -22.18 12.44
C ASP A 326 -14.79 -20.92 12.49
N SER A 327 -14.28 -20.52 11.32
CA SER A 327 -13.51 -19.30 11.11
C SER A 327 -14.18 -18.40 10.06
N SER A 328 -15.46 -18.65 9.75
CA SER A 328 -16.20 -17.99 8.68
C SER A 328 -16.44 -16.50 8.91
N ALA A 329 -16.34 -16.05 10.16
CA ALA A 329 -16.39 -14.65 10.56
C ALA A 329 -15.05 -13.91 10.40
N SER A 330 -13.97 -14.59 9.98
CA SER A 330 -12.74 -13.91 9.58
C SER A 330 -12.99 -13.02 8.37
N SER A 331 -12.51 -11.79 8.40
CA SER A 331 -12.77 -10.79 7.37
C SER A 331 -11.66 -9.75 7.26
N ASP A 332 -11.56 -9.13 6.10
CA ASP A 332 -10.78 -7.91 5.89
C ASP A 332 -11.70 -6.70 5.74
N GLU A 333 -11.34 -5.58 6.39
CA GLU A 333 -12.25 -4.43 6.52
C GLU A 333 -12.41 -3.64 5.22
N ASP A 334 -11.38 -3.65 4.36
CA ASP A 334 -11.35 -2.99 3.06
C ASP A 334 -11.46 -3.98 1.89
N ALA A 335 -11.97 -5.19 2.17
CA ALA A 335 -12.39 -6.11 1.13
C ALA A 335 -13.43 -5.44 0.21
N PRO A 336 -13.46 -5.79 -1.09
CA PRO A 336 -14.51 -5.35 -2.00
C PRO A 336 -15.91 -5.68 -1.45
N GLU A 337 -16.89 -4.83 -1.75
CA GLU A 337 -18.26 -4.99 -1.25
C GLU A 337 -18.82 -6.38 -1.59
N GLY A 338 -19.33 -7.08 -0.58
CA GLY A 338 -19.88 -8.43 -0.71
C GLY A 338 -18.87 -9.56 -0.59
N GLU A 339 -17.59 -9.24 -0.34
CA GLU A 339 -16.53 -10.22 -0.12
C GLU A 339 -15.99 -10.19 1.32
N ARG A 340 -15.41 -11.31 1.78
CA ARG A 340 -14.70 -11.38 3.07
C ARG A 340 -13.26 -10.89 3.00
N GLY A 341 -12.68 -10.78 1.79
CA GLY A 341 -11.26 -10.44 1.59
C GLY A 341 -10.25 -11.56 1.90
N ILE A 342 -10.67 -12.67 2.51
CA ILE A 342 -9.75 -13.77 2.89
C ILE A 342 -9.45 -14.71 1.72
N GLU A 343 -8.17 -14.99 1.50
CA GLU A 343 -7.65 -15.92 0.50
C GLU A 343 -7.25 -17.27 1.12
N MET A 344 -6.63 -17.28 2.30
CA MET A 344 -6.08 -18.50 2.90
C MET A 344 -6.23 -18.53 4.43
N PHE A 345 -6.52 -19.72 4.95
CA PHE A 345 -6.57 -20.02 6.38
C PHE A 345 -5.41 -20.92 6.75
N GLU A 346 -4.64 -20.52 7.76
CA GLU A 346 -3.55 -21.30 8.32
C GLU A 346 -3.82 -21.67 9.77
N TYR A 347 -4.03 -22.96 10.01
CA TYR A 347 -4.24 -23.53 11.33
C TYR A 347 -2.94 -24.14 11.84
N ARG A 348 -2.55 -23.79 13.07
CA ARG A 348 -1.37 -24.33 13.75
C ARG A 348 -1.74 -24.96 15.09
N VAL A 349 -1.45 -26.25 15.27
CA VAL A 349 -1.67 -26.97 16.53
C VAL A 349 -0.34 -27.22 17.21
N PHE A 350 -0.14 -26.67 18.40
CA PHE A 350 1.08 -26.83 19.19
C PHE A 350 0.82 -27.63 20.46
N PHE A 351 1.86 -28.32 20.93
CA PHE A 351 1.87 -29.03 22.22
C PHE A 351 0.88 -30.20 22.30
N ASP A 352 0.45 -30.74 21.16
CA ASP A 352 -0.32 -31.98 21.10
C ASP A 352 0.62 -33.20 21.21
N TYR A 353 0.98 -33.54 22.45
CA TYR A 353 1.75 -34.74 22.78
C TYR A 353 1.33 -35.28 24.16
N PRO A 354 1.54 -36.58 24.45
CA PRO A 354 1.15 -37.17 25.72
C PRO A 354 1.80 -36.48 26.93
N VAL A 355 1.07 -36.32 28.02
CA VAL A 355 1.54 -35.64 29.24
C VAL A 355 2.81 -36.25 29.84
N ASP A 356 3.01 -37.55 29.67
CA ASP A 356 4.15 -38.33 30.14
C ASP A 356 5.26 -38.49 29.08
N SER A 357 5.17 -37.76 27.96
CA SER A 357 6.12 -37.88 26.86
C SER A 357 7.56 -37.56 27.31
N SER A 358 8.44 -38.53 27.11
CA SER A 358 9.88 -38.38 27.33
C SER A 358 10.58 -37.52 26.26
N ASN A 359 9.90 -37.24 25.14
CA ASN A 359 10.38 -36.40 24.03
C ASN A 359 9.26 -35.44 23.59
N PRO A 360 8.93 -34.40 24.39
CA PRO A 360 7.93 -33.42 24.01
C PRO A 360 8.38 -32.70 22.73
N THR A 361 7.52 -32.68 21.71
CA THR A 361 7.79 -31.92 20.48
C THR A 361 7.22 -30.52 20.61
N LEU A 362 8.05 -29.52 20.32
CA LEU A 362 7.62 -28.13 20.17
C LEU A 362 7.18 -27.82 18.74
N GLU A 363 7.44 -28.74 17.80
CA GLU A 363 6.97 -28.61 16.42
C GLU A 363 5.47 -28.86 16.39
N GLY A 364 4.73 -27.85 15.96
CA GLY A 364 3.29 -27.93 15.79
C GLY A 364 2.90 -28.48 14.41
N HIS A 365 1.68 -28.97 14.29
CA HIS A 365 1.07 -29.30 13.01
C HIS A 365 0.62 -28.01 12.33
N THR A 366 0.92 -27.84 11.04
CA THR A 366 0.50 -26.67 10.25
C THR A 366 -0.34 -27.14 9.06
N PHE A 367 -1.49 -26.50 8.89
CA PHE A 367 -2.43 -26.78 7.80
C PHE A 367 -2.77 -25.48 7.11
N GLN A 368 -2.56 -25.42 5.79
CA GLN A 368 -2.96 -24.29 4.96
C GLN A 368 -4.12 -24.74 4.07
N VAL A 369 -5.25 -24.06 4.19
CA VAL A 369 -6.46 -24.36 3.44
C VAL A 369 -6.92 -23.09 2.73
N PRO A 370 -6.96 -23.08 1.38
CA PRO A 370 -7.49 -21.94 0.64
C PRO A 370 -8.96 -21.69 0.98
N ASN A 371 -9.38 -20.41 1.00
CA ASN A 371 -10.77 -20.03 1.16
C ASN A 371 -11.66 -20.72 0.10
N ALA A 372 -11.20 -20.81 -1.15
CA ALA A 372 -11.88 -21.51 -2.24
C ALA A 372 -12.10 -23.03 -2.00
N ALA A 373 -11.39 -23.63 -1.05
CA ALA A 373 -11.53 -25.04 -0.66
C ALA A 373 -12.38 -25.23 0.61
N GLY A 374 -13.03 -24.18 1.13
CA GLY A 374 -13.80 -24.21 2.37
C GLY A 374 -12.93 -24.16 3.62
N GLY A 375 -11.81 -23.43 3.56
CA GLY A 375 -10.87 -23.29 4.68
C GLY A 375 -11.42 -22.59 5.91
N ASP A 376 -12.60 -21.98 5.81
CA ASP A 376 -13.34 -21.38 6.91
C ASP A 376 -13.96 -22.41 7.87
N MET A 377 -14.07 -23.68 7.46
CA MET A 377 -14.44 -24.79 8.34
C MET A 377 -13.31 -25.81 8.38
N TRP A 378 -12.82 -26.11 9.59
CA TRP A 378 -11.66 -26.98 9.75
C TRP A 378 -11.84 -27.97 10.90
N ASN A 379 -11.33 -29.19 10.75
CA ASN A 379 -11.50 -30.26 11.73
C ASN A 379 -10.13 -30.76 12.22
N TYR A 380 -10.06 -31.07 13.51
CA TYR A 380 -8.86 -31.67 14.12
C TYR A 380 -9.21 -32.84 15.02
N VAL A 381 -8.40 -33.90 14.95
CA VAL A 381 -8.58 -35.09 15.77
C VAL A 381 -7.55 -35.11 16.89
N PHE A 382 -8.01 -35.00 18.13
CA PHE A 382 -7.19 -35.14 19.32
C PHE A 382 -7.06 -36.60 19.72
N LYS A 383 -5.84 -37.04 20.02
CA LYS A 383 -5.52 -38.43 20.43
C LYS A 383 -4.63 -38.53 21.65
N ASN A 384 -3.89 -37.46 21.96
CA ASN A 384 -2.95 -37.49 23.07
C ASN A 384 -3.62 -36.94 24.33
N MET A 385 -3.57 -37.70 25.41
CA MET A 385 -3.94 -37.21 26.74
C MET A 385 -2.88 -36.22 27.23
N THR A 386 -3.29 -34.98 27.48
CA THR A 386 -2.39 -33.92 27.95
C THR A 386 -2.52 -33.65 29.44
N SER A 387 -3.37 -34.41 30.15
CA SER A 387 -3.48 -34.40 31.61
C SER A 387 -3.70 -35.81 32.16
N ASP A 388 -3.04 -36.12 33.28
CA ASP A 388 -3.22 -37.37 34.06
C ASP A 388 -3.88 -37.12 35.43
N GLY A 389 -4.37 -35.89 35.66
CA GLY A 389 -4.92 -35.44 36.94
C GLY A 389 -3.85 -34.93 37.93
N THR A 390 -2.57 -35.13 37.66
CA THR A 390 -1.45 -34.58 38.46
C THR A 390 -0.58 -33.61 37.68
N LEU A 391 -0.30 -33.93 36.41
CA LEU A 391 0.38 -33.11 35.43
C LEU A 391 -0.61 -32.67 34.38
N GLU A 392 -0.42 -31.46 33.84
CA GLU A 392 -1.31 -30.90 32.84
C GLU A 392 -0.54 -30.01 31.86
N ASN A 393 -0.77 -30.23 30.56
CA ASN A 393 -0.28 -29.42 29.46
C ASN A 393 -1.44 -28.94 28.60
N GLN A 394 -1.32 -27.72 28.09
CA GLN A 394 -2.33 -27.10 27.21
C GLN A 394 -1.89 -27.19 25.75
N ILE A 395 -2.70 -27.82 24.92
CA ILE A 395 -2.60 -27.72 23.47
C ILE A 395 -3.00 -26.30 23.08
N ARG A 396 -2.29 -25.69 22.13
CA ARG A 396 -2.64 -24.38 21.57
C ARG A 396 -2.98 -24.52 20.09
N LEU A 397 -4.20 -24.18 19.73
CA LEU A 397 -4.61 -23.94 18.36
C LEU A 397 -4.46 -22.45 18.05
N GLU A 398 -3.76 -22.11 16.98
CA GLU A 398 -3.68 -20.76 16.42
C GLU A 398 -4.28 -20.74 15.02
N LEU A 399 -5.06 -19.71 14.70
CA LEU A 399 -5.46 -19.36 13.34
C LEU A 399 -4.74 -18.07 12.92
N ILE A 400 -4.21 -18.10 11.70
CA ILE A 400 -3.74 -16.93 10.95
C ILE A 400 -4.51 -16.94 9.63
N VAL A 401 -5.10 -15.81 9.24
CA VAL A 401 -5.69 -15.65 7.91
C VAL A 401 -4.86 -14.71 7.07
N TYR A 402 -4.89 -14.96 5.76
CA TYR A 402 -4.24 -14.13 4.76
C TYR A 402 -5.28 -13.57 3.82
N ASP A 403 -5.24 -12.27 3.61
CA ASP A 403 -6.06 -11.59 2.61
C ASP A 403 -5.54 -11.87 1.19
N ARG A 404 -6.23 -11.31 0.19
CA ARG A 404 -5.86 -11.45 -1.22
C ARG A 404 -4.66 -10.59 -1.65
N ALA A 405 -4.30 -9.56 -0.90
CA ALA A 405 -3.06 -8.79 -1.10
C ALA A 405 -1.84 -9.47 -0.44
N GLY A 406 -2.06 -10.52 0.35
CA GLY A 406 -1.06 -11.33 1.02
C GLY A 406 -0.62 -10.80 2.38
N LYS A 407 -1.33 -9.84 3.01
CA LYS A 407 -1.04 -9.51 4.41
C LYS A 407 -1.62 -10.60 5.32
N GLN A 408 -1.13 -10.61 6.55
CA GLN A 408 -1.49 -11.62 7.55
C GLN A 408 -2.14 -10.95 8.76
N SER A 409 -3.11 -11.64 9.32
CA SER A 409 -3.81 -11.23 10.54
C SER A 409 -2.93 -11.34 11.79
N GLU A 410 -3.39 -10.70 12.86
CA GLU A 410 -3.03 -11.14 14.21
C GLU A 410 -3.59 -12.54 14.49
N LYS A 411 -3.03 -13.22 15.50
CA LYS A 411 -3.35 -14.63 15.79
C LYS A 411 -4.61 -14.77 16.65
N ALA A 412 -5.60 -15.49 16.15
CA ALA A 412 -6.70 -16.02 16.98
C ALA A 412 -6.28 -17.32 17.66
N ARG A 413 -6.69 -17.56 18.91
CA ARG A 413 -6.21 -18.71 19.71
C ARG A 413 -7.32 -19.42 20.48
N ILE A 414 -7.22 -20.73 20.57
CA ILE A 414 -8.00 -21.56 21.51
C ILE A 414 -7.04 -22.55 22.19
N TYR A 415 -7.27 -22.83 23.47
CA TYR A 415 -6.48 -23.79 24.25
C TYR A 415 -7.30 -25.02 24.62
N PHE A 416 -6.65 -26.18 24.66
CA PHE A 416 -7.29 -27.45 25.03
C PHE A 416 -6.49 -28.21 26.07
N ILE A 417 -7.20 -28.88 26.97
CA ILE A 417 -6.67 -29.89 27.89
C ILE A 417 -7.40 -31.19 27.61
N VAL A 418 -6.68 -32.23 27.20
CA VAL A 418 -7.27 -33.51 26.79
C VAL A 418 -7.11 -34.55 27.89
N VAL A 419 -8.21 -35.16 28.32
CA VAL A 419 -8.28 -36.18 29.38
C VAL A 419 -8.83 -37.51 28.84
N GLY A 420 -8.56 -38.61 29.53
CA GLY A 420 -9.01 -39.95 29.13
C GLY A 420 -10.52 -40.17 29.28
N GLU A 421 -11.02 -41.26 28.70
CA GLU A 421 -12.45 -41.64 28.66
C GLU A 421 -13.10 -41.70 30.05
N ASP A 422 -12.40 -42.25 31.05
CA ASP A 422 -12.91 -42.42 32.43
C ASP A 422 -12.87 -41.11 33.26
N PHE A 423 -12.47 -39.98 32.67
CA PHE A 423 -12.34 -38.74 33.42
C PHE A 423 -13.71 -38.22 33.88
N GLY A 424 -13.88 -38.12 35.19
CA GLY A 424 -15.13 -37.67 35.82
C GLY A 424 -16.10 -38.80 36.17
N ASP A 425 -15.75 -40.06 35.90
CA ASP A 425 -16.56 -41.21 36.30
C ASP A 425 -16.23 -41.63 37.74
N ASP A 426 -17.18 -41.39 38.65
CA ASP A 426 -17.11 -41.93 40.01
C ASP A 426 -17.39 -43.45 39.96
N PRO A 427 -16.56 -44.30 40.61
CA PRO A 427 -16.86 -45.72 40.70
C PRO A 427 -18.22 -45.91 41.40
N PRO A 428 -19.05 -46.87 40.95
CA PRO A 428 -20.35 -47.10 41.58
C PRO A 428 -20.13 -47.40 43.07
N VAL A 429 -20.85 -46.68 43.93
CA VAL A 429 -20.85 -46.93 45.37
C VAL A 429 -21.59 -48.25 45.61
N VAL A 430 -20.84 -49.34 45.75
CA VAL A 430 -21.40 -50.66 46.09
C VAL A 430 -21.48 -50.80 47.61
N ASP A 431 -22.64 -50.50 48.19
CA ASP A 431 -22.91 -50.78 49.61
C ASP A 431 -23.23 -52.27 49.80
N ILE A 432 -22.21 -53.07 50.14
CA ILE A 432 -22.41 -54.44 50.60
C ILE A 432 -22.87 -54.39 52.05
N THR A 433 -24.18 -54.40 52.28
CA THR A 433 -24.72 -54.58 53.63
C THR A 433 -24.59 -56.05 54.05
N SER A 434 -23.95 -56.31 55.19
CA SER A 434 -24.03 -57.63 55.81
C SER A 434 -25.47 -57.87 56.29
N PRO A 435 -26.07 -59.04 56.05
CA PRO A 435 -27.42 -59.33 56.53
C PRO A 435 -27.48 -59.17 58.05
N ARG A 436 -28.62 -58.66 58.54
CA ARG A 436 -28.83 -58.47 59.99
C ARG A 436 -28.87 -59.85 60.66
N SER A 437 -28.51 -59.92 61.94
CA SER A 437 -28.51 -61.18 62.71
C SER A 437 -29.88 -61.87 62.86
N THR A 438 -30.94 -61.28 62.28
CA THR A 438 -32.31 -61.81 62.23
C THR A 438 -32.73 -62.29 60.85
N ASP A 439 -31.89 -62.10 59.83
CA ASP A 439 -32.19 -62.53 58.46
C ASP A 439 -31.90 -64.03 58.34
N SER A 440 -32.87 -64.79 57.84
CA SER A 440 -32.83 -66.25 57.75
C SER A 440 -32.00 -66.77 56.56
N GLN A 441 -31.01 -66.01 56.10
CA GLN A 441 -30.14 -66.40 54.99
C GLN A 441 -28.86 -67.01 55.53
N SER A 442 -28.83 -68.34 55.55
CA SER A 442 -27.59 -69.11 55.71
C SER A 442 -26.86 -69.15 54.38
N GLU A 443 -25.66 -68.56 54.34
CA GLU A 443 -24.57 -68.80 53.39
C GLU A 443 -24.97 -68.99 51.91
N ASP A 444 -25.32 -67.91 51.21
CA ASP A 444 -24.71 -67.53 49.92
C ASP A 444 -25.24 -66.15 49.49
N PHE A 445 -24.41 -65.39 48.77
CA PHE A 445 -24.64 -63.99 48.39
C PHE A 445 -26.03 -63.72 47.77
N GLY A 446 -26.78 -62.78 48.35
CA GLY A 446 -28.04 -62.28 47.80
C GLY A 446 -27.85 -60.91 47.13
N PHE A 447 -27.97 -60.86 45.80
CA PHE A 447 -28.15 -59.59 45.08
C PHE A 447 -29.56 -59.04 45.38
N GLN A 448 -29.64 -57.85 45.97
CA GLN A 448 -30.88 -57.10 46.05
C GLN A 448 -30.93 -56.15 44.84
N SER A 449 -31.96 -56.31 44.01
CA SER A 449 -32.23 -55.44 42.87
C SER A 449 -32.43 -54.00 43.31
N MET A 450 -31.81 -53.05 42.61
CA MET A 450 -32.29 -51.67 42.57
C MET A 450 -33.06 -51.43 41.27
N GLU A 451 -34.24 -50.88 41.45
CA GLU A 451 -35.16 -50.39 40.42
C GLU A 451 -34.48 -49.33 39.55
N LEU A 452 -34.73 -49.43 38.24
CA LEU A 452 -34.63 -48.33 37.27
C LEU A 452 -36.02 -47.77 37.03
#